data_AF-A0A348DBY5-F1
#
_entry.id   AF-A0A348DBY5-F1
#
_cell.length_a   1.000
_cell.length_b   1.000
_cell.length_c   1.000
_cell.angle_alpha   90.00
_cell.angle_beta   90.00
_cell.angle_gamma   90.00
#
_symmetry.space_group_name_H-M   'P 1'
#
loop_
_entity.id
_entity.type
_entity.pdbx_description
1 polymer ?
#
loop_
_entity_poly.entity_id
_entity_poly.type
_entity_poly.pdbx_seq_one_letter_code
_entity_poly.pdbx_strand_id
1 'polypeptide(L)' 'MYLTIKDLAARFNISASTIASDISRNPKKLPPFIRIGRAIRFSLDDIIEWEQQHRENLLKGN' A
#
# COMPACT_ATOMS: atom_id res chain seq x y z
N MET A 1 7.92 8.46 -8.26
CA MET A 1 8.90 7.90 -7.29
C MET A 1 8.40 6.55 -6.82
N TYR A 2 9.28 5.56 -6.58
CA TYR A 2 8.86 4.23 -6.08
C TYR A 2 9.28 4.00 -4.64
N LEU A 3 8.37 3.42 -3.86
CA LEU A 3 8.55 3.07 -2.45
C LEU A 3 8.71 1.55 -2.30
N THR A 4 9.52 1.14 -1.33
CA THR A 4 9.69 -0.26 -0.94
C THR A 4 8.65 -0.67 0.11
N ILE A 5 8.64 -1.96 0.46
CA ILE A 5 7.85 -2.48 1.58
C ILE A 5 8.14 -1.72 2.88
N LYS A 6 9.42 -1.38 3.14
CA LYS A 6 9.82 -0.68 4.36
C LYS A 6 9.30 0.76 4.38
N ASP A 7 9.34 1.42 3.23
CA ASP A 7 8.89 2.81 3.14
C ASP A 7 7.36 2.89 3.28
N LEU A 8 6.63 1.96 2.66
CA LEU A 8 5.18 1.88 2.84
C LEU A 8 4.81 1.55 4.29
N ALA A 9 5.52 0.61 4.92
CA ALA A 9 5.36 0.25 6.32
C ALA A 9 5.54 1.47 7.24
N ALA A 10 6.58 2.28 7.01
CA ALA A 10 6.81 3.51 7.75
C ALA A 10 5.67 4.54 7.53
N ARG A 11 5.22 4.72 6.28
CA ARG A 11 4.11 5.64 5.95
C ARG A 11 2.80 5.26 6.66
N PHE A 12 2.49 3.96 6.70
CA PHE A 12 1.25 3.45 7.29
C PHE A 12 1.37 3.16 8.79
N ASN A 13 2.55 3.36 9.37
CA ASN A 13 2.86 3.02 10.76
C ASN A 13 2.50 1.55 11.12
N ILE A 14 2.84 0.62 10.22
CA ILE A 14 2.66 -0.83 10.41
C ILE A 14 3.96 -1.58 10.13
N SER A 15 4.06 -2.82 10.61
CA SER A 15 5.30 -3.59 10.43
C SER A 15 5.52 -3.99 8.96
N ALA A 16 6.78 -4.00 8.52
CA ALA A 16 7.14 -4.50 7.19
C ALA A 16 6.72 -5.98 6.97
N SER A 17 6.68 -6.78 8.04
CA SER A 17 6.19 -8.17 8.00
C SER A 17 4.68 -8.26 7.77
N THR A 18 3.92 -7.30 8.31
CA THR A 18 2.48 -7.17 8.06
C THR A 18 2.23 -6.82 6.60
N ILE A 19 2.92 -5.81 6.06
CA ILE A 19 2.85 -5.48 4.63
C ILE A 19 3.21 -6.70 3.76
N ALA A 20 4.32 -7.39 4.07
CA ALA A 20 4.74 -8.59 3.33
C ALA A 20 3.70 -9.72 3.38
N SER A 21 3.05 -9.90 4.53
CA SER A 21 1.94 -10.83 4.69
C SER A 21 0.73 -10.43 3.86
N ASP A 22 0.35 -9.15 3.88
CA ASP A 22 -0.82 -8.62 3.17
C ASP A 22 -0.63 -8.67 1.65
N ILE A 23 0.58 -8.46 1.14
CA ILE A 23 0.92 -8.66 -0.28
C ILE A 23 0.50 -10.06 -0.75
N SER A 24 0.66 -11.08 0.10
CA SER A 24 0.35 -12.48 -0.25
C SER A 24 -1.09 -12.86 0.09
N ARG A 25 -1.57 -12.43 1.26
CA ARG A 25 -2.84 -12.91 1.85
C ARG A 25 -4.02 -12.00 1.57
N ASN A 26 -3.80 -10.70 1.43
CA ASN A 26 -4.86 -9.72 1.22
C ASN A 26 -4.38 -8.48 0.47
N PRO A 27 -3.97 -8.61 -0.81
CA PRO A 27 -3.37 -7.52 -1.56
C PRO A 27 -4.32 -6.33 -1.77
N LYS A 28 -5.64 -6.54 -1.68
CA LYS A 28 -6.66 -5.49 -1.80
C LYS A 28 -6.62 -4.46 -0.65
N LYS A 29 -6.03 -4.82 0.50
CA LYS A 29 -5.83 -3.91 1.64
C LYS A 29 -4.65 -2.97 1.46
N LEU A 30 -3.88 -3.12 0.37
CA LEU A 30 -2.70 -2.31 0.09
C LEU A 30 -2.92 -1.47 -1.16
N PRO A 31 -2.18 -0.36 -1.30
CA PRO A 31 -2.05 0.34 -2.56
C PRO A 31 -1.59 -0.57 -3.69
N PRO A 32 -1.91 -0.24 -4.95
CA PRO A 32 -1.37 -0.92 -6.11
C PRO A 32 0.15 -1.05 -6.04
N PHE A 33 0.65 -2.21 -6.45
CA PHE A 33 2.08 -2.50 -6.45
C PHE A 33 2.47 -3.30 -7.68
N ILE A 34 3.74 -3.13 -8.05
CA ILE A 34 4.37 -3.90 -9.12
C ILE A 34 5.42 -4.82 -8.54
N ARG A 35 5.58 -5.99 -9.17
CA ARG A 35 6.62 -6.95 -8.85
C ARG A 35 7.70 -6.88 -9.93
N ILE A 36 8.91 -6.49 -9.53
CA ILE A 36 10.10 -6.45 -10.39
C ILE A 36 11.05 -7.55 -9.91
N GLY A 37 10.98 -8.72 -10.55
CA GLY A 37 11.63 -9.93 -10.05
C GLY A 37 11.08 -10.32 -8.67
N ARG A 38 11.94 -10.30 -7.64
CA ARG A 38 11.54 -10.57 -6.25
C ARG A 38 11.18 -9.29 -5.46
N ALA A 39 11.46 -8.12 -6.04
CA ALA A 39 11.22 -6.84 -5.38
C ALA A 39 9.77 -6.39 -5.57
N ILE A 40 9.16 -5.88 -4.51
CA ILE A 40 7.87 -5.20 -4.56
C ILE A 40 8.11 -3.70 -4.51
N ARG A 41 7.42 -2.96 -5.38
CA ARG A 41 7.48 -1.51 -5.48
C ARG A 41 6.09 -0.93 -5.54
N PHE A 42 5.91 0.19 -4.83
CA PHE A 42 4.68 0.96 -4.80
C PHE A 42 4.94 2.31 -5.46
N SER A 43 4.12 2.70 -6.44
CA SER A 43 4.20 4.05 -6.99
C SER A 43 3.70 5.05 -5.95
N LEU A 44 4.40 6.16 -5.76
CA LEU A 44 3.94 7.22 -4.85
C LEU A 44 2.58 7.77 -5.29
N ASP A 45 2.37 7.92 -6.60
CA ASP A 45 1.14 8.48 -7.16
C ASP A 45 -0.05 7.55 -6.89
N ASP A 46 0.12 6.25 -7.13
CA ASP A 46 -0.91 5.24 -6.85
C ASP A 46 -1.23 5.15 -5.35
N ILE A 47 -0.24 5.33 -4.46
CA ILE A 47 -0.48 5.36 -3.01
C ILE A 47 -1.35 6.55 -2.64
N ILE A 48 -1.04 7.73 -3.17
CA ILE A 48 -1.80 8.95 -2.87
C ILE A 48 -3.25 8.79 -3.36
N GLU A 49 -3.45 8.30 -4.58
CA GLU A 49 -4.79 8.05 -5.13
C GLU A 49 -5.55 7.03 -4.28
N TRP A 50 -4.91 5.92 -3.93
CA TRP A 50 -5.50 4.89 -3.07
C TRP A 50 -5.90 5.44 -1.70
N GLU A 51 -5.06 6.25 -1.05
CA GLU A 51 -5.37 6.88 0.24
C GLU A 51 -6.57 7.83 0.14
N GLN A 52 -6.67 8.60 -0.95
CA GLN A 52 -7.80 9.50 -1.20
C GLN A 52 -9.09 8.72 -1.38
N GLN A 53 -9.09 7.67 -2.20
CA GLN A 53 -10.25 6.79 -2.40
C GLN A 53 -10.69 6.14 -1.07
N HIS A 54 -9.73 5.68 -0.25
CA HIS A 54 -10.04 5.10 1.06
C HIS A 54 -10.65 6.12 2.01
N ARG A 55 -10.13 7.35 2.02
CA ARG A 55 -10.69 8.45 2.82
C ARG A 55 -12.10 8.80 2.36
N GLU A 56 -12.34 8.92 1.05
CA GLU A 56 -13.67 9.22 0.52
C GLU A 56 -14.68 8.13 0.85
N ASN A 57 -14.30 6.86 0.77
CA ASN A 57 -15.17 5.75 1.15
C ASN A 57 -15.53 5.78 2.63
N LEU A 58 -14.58 6.15 3.51
CA LEU A 58 -14.84 6.36 4.93
C LEU A 58 -15.79 7.54 5.18
N LEU A 59 -15.69 8.61 4.40
CA LEU A 59 -16.54 9.80 4.53
C LEU A 59 -17.95 9.59 3.95
N LYS A 60 -18.09 8.81 2.88
CA LYS A 60 -19.36 8.49 2.22
C LYS A 60 -20.15 7.37 2.94
N GLY A 61 -19.51 6.68 3.88
CA GLY A 61 -20.09 5.57 4.65
C GLY A 61 -20.72 5.94 5.99
N ASN A 62 -20.99 7.23 6.24
CA ASN A 62 -21.74 7.75 7.39
C ASN A 62 -23.05 8.39 6.93
#